data_AF-A0A662UZ70-F1
#
_entry.id   AF-A0A662UZ70-F1
#
_cell.length_a   1.000
_cell.length_b   1.000
_cell.length_c   1.000
_cell.angle_alpha   90.00
_cell.angle_beta   90.00
_cell.angle_gamma   90.00
#
_symmetry.space_group_name_H-M   'P 1'
#
loop_
_entity.id
_entity.type
_entity.pdbx_description
1 polymer ?
#
loop_
_entity_poly.entity_id
_entity_poly.type
_entity_poly.pdbx_seq_one_letter_code
_entity_poly.pdbx_strand_id
1 'polypeptide(L)'
;MYKKEVEFEGVIVGFELAPRFENRKAVYLQGSYNGESAGFYVLVPDNIYERLISMGVGIMISGRGSVVSREPIVIDASMIQGG
;
A
#
# COMPACT_ATOMS: atom_id res chain seq x y z
N MET A 1 3.95 -5.04 18.89
CA MET A 1 3.49 -4.40 17.65
C MET A 1 4.58 -3.45 17.18
N TYR A 2 5.27 -3.75 16.07
CA TYR A 2 6.11 -2.75 15.41
C TYR A 2 5.16 -1.76 14.73
N LYS A 3 5.25 -0.48 15.08
CA LYS A 3 4.62 0.62 14.35
C LYS A 3 5.73 1.60 14.00
N LYS A 4 6.45 1.30 12.92
CA LYS A 4 7.39 2.27 12.34
C LYS A 4 6.60 3.03 11.28
N GLU A 5 6.48 4.33 11.46
CA GLU A 5 5.95 5.20 10.42
C GLU A 5 6.93 5.26 9.25
N VAL A 6 6.38 5.17 8.05
CA VAL A 6 7.14 5.17 6.80
C VAL A 6 6.43 6.04 5.78
N GLU A 7 7.23 6.70 4.94
CA GLU A 7 6.76 7.25 3.67
C GLU A 7 6.94 6.17 2.60
N PHE A 8 5.99 6.08 1.69
CA PHE A 8 6.04 5.16 0.57
C PHE A 8 5.66 5.86 -0.74
N GLU A 9 6.20 5.35 -1.82
CA GLU A 9 5.83 5.71 -3.19
C GLU A 9 5.95 4.46 -4.07
N GLY A 10 5.07 4.32 -5.05
CA GLY A 10 5.13 3.17 -5.94
C GLY A 10 4.04 3.15 -6.99
N VAL A 11 4.22 2.25 -7.94
CA VAL A 11 3.24 1.98 -8.99
C VAL A 11 2.34 0.83 -8.55
N ILE A 12 1.04 1.00 -8.71
CA ILE A 12 0.06 -0.07 -8.48
C ILE A 12 0.27 -1.15 -9.53
N VAL A 13 0.63 -2.34 -9.07
CA VAL A 13 0.82 -3.52 -9.91
C VAL A 13 -0.33 -4.54 -9.76
N GLY A 14 -1.13 -4.43 -8.69
CA GLY A 14 -2.27 -5.31 -8.48
C GLY A 14 -3.22 -4.88 -7.37
N PHE A 15 -4.44 -5.40 -7.46
CA PHE A 15 -5.51 -5.26 -6.47
C PHE A 15 -5.79 -6.66 -5.92
N GLU A 16 -5.16 -6.99 -4.80
CA GLU A 16 -5.20 -8.34 -4.25
C GLU A 16 -5.23 -8.30 -2.72
N LEU A 17 -5.59 -9.42 -2.10
CA LEU A 17 -5.66 -9.53 -0.65
C LEU A 17 -4.24 -9.68 -0.08
N ALA A 18 -3.90 -8.83 0.88
CA ALA A 18 -2.65 -8.96 1.62
C ALA A 18 -2.74 -10.19 2.55
N PRO A 19 -1.75 -11.10 2.53
CA PRO A 19 -1.74 -12.27 3.41
C PRO A 19 -1.87 -11.88 4.89
N ARG A 20 -2.73 -12.58 5.63
CA ARG A 20 -3.09 -12.31 7.04
C ARG A 20 -3.90 -11.03 7.26
N PHE A 21 -4.32 -10.35 6.19
CA PHE A 21 -5.17 -9.15 6.22
C PHE A 21 -6.32 -9.28 5.19
N GLU A 22 -6.82 -10.49 4.97
CA GLU A 22 -7.83 -10.81 3.94
C GLU A 22 -9.17 -10.11 4.18
N ASN A 23 -9.41 -9.59 5.38
CA ASN A 23 -10.57 -8.77 5.74
C ASN A 23 -10.40 -7.28 5.44
N ARG A 24 -9.26 -6.85 4.89
CA ARG A 24 -8.98 -5.46 4.54
C ARG A 24 -8.63 -5.32 3.06
N LYS A 25 -9.01 -4.18 2.47
CA LYS A 25 -8.64 -3.84 1.11
C LYS A 25 -7.16 -3.47 1.04
N ALA A 26 -6.47 -4.01 0.05
CA ALA A 26 -5.06 -3.75 -0.16
C ALA A 26 -4.73 -3.56 -1.64
N VAL A 27 -3.71 -2.76 -1.90
CA VAL A 27 -3.07 -2.66 -3.21
C VAL A 27 -1.65 -3.19 -3.11
N TYR A 28 -1.19 -3.91 -4.13
CA TYR A 28 0.20 -4.31 -4.26
C TYR A 28 0.95 -3.26 -5.06
N LEU A 29 2.02 -2.72 -4.47
CA LEU A 29 2.88 -1.70 -5.05
C LEU A 29 4.25 -2.28 -5.36
N GLN A 30 4.80 -1.85 -6.49
CA GLN A 30 6.24 -1.92 -6.76
C GLN A 30 6.81 -0.50 -6.66
N GLY A 31 7.73 -0.28 -5.72
CA GLY A 31 8.22 1.07 -5.45
C GLY A 31 9.28 1.12 -4.36
N SER A 32 9.18 2.13 -3.50
CA SER A 32 10.03 2.29 -2.33
C SER A 32 9.25 2.67 -1.07
N TYR A 33 9.75 2.24 0.08
CA TYR A 33 9.31 2.75 1.38
C TYR A 33 10.56 3.07 2.21
N ASN A 34 10.64 4.24 2.85
CA ASN A 34 11.86 4.72 3.54
C ASN A 34 13.15 4.63 2.70
N GLY A 35 13.06 4.79 1.38
CA GLY A 35 14.21 4.67 0.46
C GLY A 35 14.65 3.25 0.13
N GLU A 36 14.01 2.22 0.67
CA GLU A 36 14.24 0.82 0.29
C GLU A 36 13.32 0.44 -0.86
N SER A 37 13.86 -0.02 -1.99
CA SER A 37 13.05 -0.50 -3.10
C SER A 37 12.55 -1.91 -2.84
N ALA A 38 11.24 -2.13 -2.95
CA ALA A 38 10.59 -3.40 -2.69
C ALA A 38 9.21 -3.48 -3.35
N GLY A 39 8.69 -4.70 -3.45
CA GLY A 39 7.27 -4.96 -3.65
C GLY A 39 6.57 -5.11 -2.30
N PHE A 40 5.45 -4.41 -2.08
CA PHE A 40 4.78 -4.40 -0.78
C PHE A 40 3.28 -4.14 -0.89
N TYR A 41 2.55 -4.54 0.14
CA TYR A 41 1.11 -4.29 0.27
C TYR A 41 0.84 -3.00 1.01
N VAL A 42 -0.16 -2.25 0.55
CA VAL A 42 -0.69 -1.11 1.27
C VAL A 42 -2.16 -1.35 1.57
N LEU A 43 -2.51 -1.40 2.85
CA LEU A 43 -3.91 -1.45 3.30
C LEU A 43 -4.51 -0.06 3.14
N VAL A 44 -5.67 0.00 2.50
CA VAL A 44 -6.33 1.26 2.15
C VAL A 44 -7.78 1.27 2.64
N PRO A 45 -8.35 2.45 2.96
CA PRO A 45 -9.78 2.60 3.19
C PRO A 45 -10.62 2.30 1.94
N ASP A 46 -11.84 1.79 2.11
CA ASP A 46 -12.73 1.38 1.00
C ASP A 46 -12.95 2.49 -0.03
N ASN A 47 -13.19 3.73 0.40
CA ASN A 47 -13.40 4.87 -0.50
C ASN A 47 -12.16 5.19 -1.36
N ILE A 48 -10.95 4.96 -0.82
CA ILE A 48 -9.70 5.13 -1.58
C ILE A 48 -9.51 3.95 -2.52
N TYR A 49 -9.80 2.73 -2.07
CA TYR A 49 -9.70 1.53 -2.89
C TYR A 49 -10.54 1.62 -4.17
N GLU A 50 -11.81 2.01 -4.06
CA GLU A 50 -12.71 2.16 -5.20
C GLU A 50 -12.19 3.22 -6.20
N ARG A 51 -11.65 4.34 -5.69
CA ARG A 51 -10.99 5.34 -6.53
C ARG A 51 -9.81 4.73 -7.28
N LEU A 52 -8.90 4.05 -6.58
CA LEU A 52 -7.71 3.45 -7.21
C LEU A 52 -8.08 2.38 -8.24
N ILE A 53 -9.08 1.53 -7.95
CA ILE A 53 -9.59 0.54 -8.91
C ILE A 53 -10.08 1.21 -10.20
N SER A 54 -10.82 2.31 -10.09
CA SER A 54 -11.33 3.03 -11.26
C SER A 54 -10.23 3.60 -12.15
N MET A 55 -9.05 3.83 -11.59
CA MET A 55 -7.87 4.31 -12.30
C MET A 55 -7.02 3.17 -12.89
N GLY A 56 -7.06 2.00 -12.27
CA GLY A 56 -6.39 0.79 -12.73
C GLY A 56 -4.93 0.65 -12.27
N VAL A 57 -4.27 -0.37 -12.81
CA VAL A 57 -2.84 -0.64 -12.59
C VAL A 57 -1.97 0.32 -13.43
N GLY A 58 -0.72 0.52 -13.02
CA GLY A 58 0.24 1.42 -13.68
C GLY A 58 0.21 2.87 -13.17
N ILE A 59 -0.71 3.19 -12.25
CA ILE A 59 -0.81 4.49 -11.60
C ILE A 59 0.23 4.60 -10.49
N MET A 60 0.92 5.74 -10.42
CA MET A 60 1.83 6.05 -9.32
C MET A 60 1.07 6.69 -8.16
N ILE A 61 1.26 6.15 -6.96
CA ILE A 61 0.73 6.68 -5.71
C ILE A 61 1.85 6.86 -4.69
N SER A 62 1.64 7.76 -3.74
CA SER A 62 2.52 7.97 -2.60
C SER A 62 1.71 8.17 -1.33
N GLY A 63 2.34 8.07 -0.17
CA GLY A 63 1.62 8.19 1.07
C GLY A 63 2.46 7.98 2.31
N ARG A 64 1.75 7.88 3.43
CA ARG A 64 2.32 7.62 4.74
C ARG A 64 1.52 6.53 5.43
N GLY A 65 2.20 5.72 6.23
CA GLY A 65 1.55 4.65 6.97
C GLY A 65 2.47 4.00 7.99
N SER A 66 1.94 2.99 8.67
CA SER A 66 2.70 2.17 9.61
C SER A 66 2.97 0.80 9.05
N VAL A 67 4.22 0.32 9.13
CA VAL A 67 4.52 -1.10 8.81
C VAL A 67 3.88 -1.99 9.86
N VAL A 68 2.92 -2.83 9.45
CA VAL A 68 2.17 -3.75 10.31
C VAL A 68 2.60 -5.22 10.15
N SER A 69 3.29 -5.54 9.04
CA SER A 69 3.94 -6.84 8.81
C SER A 69 5.23 -6.64 8.02
N ARG A 70 6.23 -7.48 8.27
CA ARG A 70 7.49 -7.51 7.52
C ARG A 70 7.64 -8.69 6.56
N GLU A 71 6.83 -9.73 6.73
CA GLU A 71 6.87 -10.95 5.93
C GLU A 71 5.43 -11.41 5.61
N PRO A 72 4.84 -10.95 4.48
CA PRO A 72 5.35 -9.92 3.55
C PRO A 72 5.29 -8.51 4.16
N ILE A 73 5.92 -7.52 3.50
CA ILE A 73 5.81 -6.11 3.87
C ILE A 73 4.36 -5.66 3.67
N VAL A 74 3.72 -5.20 4.75
CA VAL A 74 2.37 -4.61 4.72
C VAL A 74 2.40 -3.28 5.46
N ILE A 75 1.93 -2.22 4.80
CA ILE A 75 1.82 -0.87 5.34
C ILE A 75 0.33 -0.53 5.52
N ASP A 76 -0.05 -0.11 6.71
CA ASP A 76 -1.39 0.45 6.97
C ASP A 76 -1.36 1.95 6.71
N ALA A 77 -1.97 2.38 5.60
CA ALA A 77 -1.90 3.77 5.16
C ALA A 77 -2.80 4.68 6.01
N SER A 78 -2.21 5.77 6.51
CA SER A 78 -2.92 6.88 7.13
C SER A 78 -3.21 8.01 6.15
N MET A 79 -2.42 8.11 5.07
CA MET A 79 -2.57 9.10 4.01
C MET A 79 -2.15 8.51 2.68
N ILE A 80 -2.90 8.81 1.62
CA ILE A 80 -2.61 8.40 0.25
C ILE A 80 -2.80 9.62 -0.67
N GLN A 81 -1.85 9.82 -1.57
CA GLN A 81 -1.82 10.86 -2.59
C GLN A 81 -1.42 10.24 -3.93
N GLY A 82 -1.71 10.94 -5.02
CA GLY A 82 -1.48 10.42 -6.37
C GLY A 82 -2.66 9.63 -6.91
N GLY A 83 -2.63 9.45 -8.22
CA GLY A 83 -3.80 9.16 -9.04
C GLY A 83 -4.49 10.43 -9.51
#